data_AF-A0A962D1P1-F1
#
_entry.id   AF-A0A962D1P1-F1
#
_cell.length_a   1.000
_cell.length_b   1.000
_cell.length_c   1.000
_cell.angle_alpha   90.00
_cell.angle_beta   90.00
_cell.angle_gamma   90.00
#
_symmetry.space_group_name_H-M   'P 1'
#
loop_
_entity.id
_entity.type
_entity.pdbx_description
1 polymer ?
#
loop_
_entity_poly.entity_id
_entity_poly.type
_entity_poly.pdbx_seq_one_letter_code
_entity_poly.pdbx_strand_id
1 'polypeptide(L)'
;MGVISSLMHNPEPLGTVDDILRPAGDNPVLERGFVTTSADTLINWARTGSMWPMTFGLACCAVEMMHAGAARLDLDRYGIVFRPSPRQSDVMIV
;
A
#
# COMPACT_ATOMS: atom_id res chain seq x y z
N MET A 1 -0.22 -29.31 -12.45
CA MET A 1 -1.51 -28.58 -12.37
C MET A 1 -1.52 -27.69 -11.12
N GLY A 2 -0.63 -26.71 -11.02
CA GLY A 2 -0.53 -25.92 -9.79
C GLY A 2 0.54 -24.84 -9.89
N VAL A 3 0.14 -23.63 -10.31
CA VAL A 3 0.92 -22.40 -10.04
C VAL A 3 0.08 -21.11 -10.07
N ILE A 4 -1.24 -21.19 -10.32
CA ILE A 4 -2.09 -19.98 -10.45
C ILE A 4 -2.56 -19.45 -9.09
N SER A 5 -2.55 -20.28 -8.03
CA SER A 5 -3.00 -19.87 -6.69
C SER A 5 -2.09 -18.86 -6.00
N SER A 6 -0.81 -18.78 -6.41
CA SER A 6 0.19 -17.88 -5.80
C SER A 6 0.14 -16.45 -6.34
N LEU A 7 -0.54 -16.21 -7.47
CA LEU A 7 -0.60 -14.89 -8.12
C LEU A 7 -1.79 -14.04 -7.65
N MET A 8 -2.77 -14.66 -6.97
CA MET A 8 -3.96 -13.98 -6.42
C MET A 8 -4.07 -14.09 -4.89
N HIS A 9 -3.15 -14.80 -4.23
CA HIS A 9 -3.05 -14.78 -2.78
C HIS A 9 -1.99 -13.76 -2.34
N ASN A 10 -2.34 -12.99 -1.31
CA ASN A 10 -1.40 -12.17 -0.56
C ASN A 10 -0.21 -13.07 -0.14
N PRO A 11 1.05 -12.63 -0.28
CA PRO A 11 2.21 -13.45 0.05
C PRO A 11 2.12 -13.95 1.49
N GLU A 12 2.50 -15.22 1.70
CA GLU A 12 2.66 -15.78 3.04
C GLU A 12 3.70 -14.95 3.79
N PRO A 13 3.32 -14.42 4.95
CA PRO A 13 4.15 -13.44 5.61
C PRO A 13 5.39 -14.02 6.28
N LEU A 14 6.55 -13.54 5.83
CA LEU A 14 7.87 -13.90 6.35
C LEU A 14 8.31 -12.95 7.47
N GLY A 15 7.71 -13.12 8.66
CA GLY A 15 8.29 -12.70 9.93
C GLY A 15 7.62 -11.52 10.66
N THR A 16 7.36 -11.76 11.95
CA THR A 16 7.10 -10.84 13.10
C THR A 16 6.01 -9.76 12.97
N VAL A 17 5.70 -9.23 11.79
CA VAL A 17 4.67 -8.19 11.60
C VAL A 17 3.29 -8.76 11.26
N ASP A 18 3.19 -10.07 11.03
CA ASP A 18 1.98 -10.71 10.51
C ASP A 18 1.22 -11.59 11.52
N ASP A 19 1.58 -11.51 12.81
CA ASP A 19 0.83 -12.13 13.91
C ASP A 19 -0.59 -11.53 14.10
N ILE A 20 -1.01 -10.58 13.25
CA ILE A 20 -2.35 -9.99 13.23
C ILE A 20 -3.42 -10.97 12.72
N LEU A 21 -3.06 -11.95 11.86
CA LEU A 21 -4.02 -12.85 11.21
C LEU A 21 -4.07 -14.28 11.77
N ARG A 22 -3.32 -14.61 12.83
CA ARG A 22 -3.32 -15.97 13.43
C ARG A 22 -4.13 -15.98 14.74
N PRO A 23 -5.34 -16.58 14.77
CA PRO A 23 -6.17 -16.67 15.99
C PRO A 23 -5.74 -17.80 16.95
N ALA A 24 -4.56 -18.40 16.75
CA ALA A 24 -4.14 -19.61 17.45
C ALA A 24 -2.76 -19.49 18.12
N GLY A 25 -2.61 -18.60 19.09
CA GLY A 25 -1.54 -18.68 20.08
C GLY A 25 -1.14 -17.34 20.66
N ASP A 26 -1.48 -17.14 21.93
CA ASP A 26 -0.93 -16.16 22.88
C ASP A 26 -0.39 -14.86 22.28
N ASN A 27 -1.27 -14.13 21.59
CA ASN A 27 -0.99 -12.82 21.04
C ASN A 27 -1.08 -11.81 22.22
N PRO A 28 0.01 -11.16 22.68
CA PRO A 28 -0.08 -10.12 23.72
C PRO A 28 -0.88 -8.89 23.26
N VAL A 29 -1.22 -8.83 21.97
CA VAL A 29 -2.10 -7.83 21.36
C VAL A 29 -3.59 -8.16 21.60
N LEU A 30 -4.00 -9.43 21.72
CA LEU A 30 -5.40 -9.78 22.01
C LEU A 30 -5.87 -9.27 23.38
N GLU A 31 -4.99 -9.20 24.38
CA GLU A 31 -5.30 -8.64 25.70
C GLU A 31 -5.52 -7.11 25.68
N ARG A 32 -5.05 -6.40 24.64
CA ARG A 32 -5.25 -4.96 24.40
C ARG A 32 -6.07 -4.67 23.14
N GLY A 33 -6.68 -5.71 22.56
CA GLY A 33 -6.79 -5.89 21.10
C GLY A 33 -7.85 -5.13 20.34
N PHE A 34 -8.81 -4.47 20.99
CA PHE A 34 -9.81 -3.68 20.25
C PHE A 34 -9.27 -2.29 19.86
N VAL A 35 -8.55 -1.64 20.78
CA VAL A 35 -8.08 -0.25 20.58
C VAL A 35 -6.84 -0.20 19.69
N THR A 36 -5.91 -1.15 19.85
CA THR A 36 -4.70 -1.20 19.00
C THR A 36 -5.05 -1.59 17.56
N THR A 37 -5.90 -2.59 17.37
CA THR A 37 -6.34 -3.02 16.02
C THR A 37 -7.14 -1.94 15.29
N SER A 38 -8.00 -1.20 16.01
CA SER A 38 -8.74 -0.07 15.41
C SER A 38 -7.82 1.10 15.05
N ALA A 39 -6.79 1.38 15.85
CA ALA A 39 -5.78 2.38 15.55
C ALA A 39 -4.92 1.98 14.33
N ASP A 40 -4.48 0.73 14.23
CA ASP A 40 -3.71 0.23 13.09
C ASP A 40 -4.53 0.30 11.80
N THR A 41 -5.82 -0.06 11.87
CA THR A 41 -6.74 0.05 10.74
C THR A 41 -6.89 1.50 10.26
N LEU A 42 -7.02 2.44 11.20
CA LEU A 42 -7.13 3.87 10.90
C LEU A 42 -5.85 4.43 10.27
N ILE A 43 -4.68 4.07 10.81
CA ILE A 43 -3.38 4.53 10.31
C ILE A 43 -3.13 3.98 8.89
N ASN A 44 -3.44 2.72 8.65
CA ASN A 44 -3.28 2.11 7.32
C ASN A 44 -4.26 2.70 6.30
N TRP A 45 -5.49 3.00 6.71
CA TRP A 45 -6.44 3.75 5.88
C TRP A 45 -5.89 5.14 5.51
N ALA A 46 -5.33 5.87 6.47
CA ALA A 46 -4.75 7.18 6.21
C ALA A 46 -3.56 7.12 5.23
N ARG A 47 -2.66 6.13 5.38
CA ARG A 47 -1.49 5.94 4.49
C ARG A 47 -1.88 5.56 3.07
N THR A 48 -2.84 4.66 2.93
CA THR A 48 -3.29 4.18 1.60
C THR A 48 -4.18 5.19 0.88
N GLY A 49 -4.90 6.04 1.63
CA GLY A 49 -5.78 7.07 1.06
C GLY A 49 -5.11 8.40 0.68
N SER A 50 -3.78 8.55 0.86
CA SER A 50 -3.09 9.83 0.62
C SER A 50 -1.65 9.66 0.11
N MET A 51 -1.41 8.69 -0.76
CA MET A 51 -0.05 8.39 -1.24
C MET A 51 0.49 9.49 -2.16
N TRP A 52 1.66 10.06 -1.84
CA TRP A 52 2.29 11.08 -2.70
C TRP A 52 3.45 10.48 -3.50
N PRO A 53 3.24 10.04 -4.75
CA PRO A 53 4.29 9.44 -5.56
C PRO A 53 5.27 10.47 -6.12
N MET A 54 6.52 10.05 -6.19
CA MET A 54 7.52 10.64 -7.07
C MET A 54 7.74 9.72 -8.29
N THR A 55 7.75 10.30 -9.49
CA THR A 55 7.92 9.55 -10.74
C THR A 55 9.35 9.63 -11.27
N PHE A 56 10.02 8.50 -11.43
CA PHE A 56 11.25 8.36 -12.20
C PHE A 56 10.89 7.97 -13.63
N GLY A 57 10.51 8.95 -14.45
CA GLY A 57 10.11 8.72 -15.84
C GLY A 57 11.29 8.36 -16.76
N LEU A 58 11.83 7.14 -16.64
CA LEU A 58 13.03 6.71 -17.37
C LEU A 58 12.80 6.45 -18.87
N ALA A 59 11.59 6.01 -19.24
CA ALA A 59 11.25 5.61 -20.60
C ALA A 59 9.76 5.78 -20.89
N CYS A 60 9.18 4.92 -21.73
CA CYS A 60 7.77 4.98 -22.15
C CYS A 60 6.77 4.81 -20.99
N CYS A 61 7.12 4.14 -19.89
CA CYS A 61 6.25 4.06 -18.71
C CYS A 61 5.91 5.46 -18.14
N ALA A 62 6.76 6.47 -18.40
CA ALA A 62 6.50 7.85 -18.02
C ALA A 62 5.25 8.43 -18.72
N VAL A 63 5.06 8.17 -20.01
CA VAL A 63 3.87 8.65 -20.73
C VAL A 63 2.62 7.88 -20.35
N GLU A 64 2.74 6.61 -19.97
CA GLU A 64 1.61 5.87 -19.40
C GLU A 64 1.20 6.43 -18.04
N MET A 65 2.16 6.79 -17.18
CA MET A 65 1.88 7.48 -15.91
C MET A 65 1.20 8.84 -16.12
N MET A 66 1.60 9.62 -17.13
CA MET A 66 0.94 10.88 -17.47
C MET A 66 -0.52 10.66 -17.88
N HIS A 67 -0.81 9.60 -18.63
CA HIS A 67 -2.18 9.23 -18.98
C HIS A 67 -2.97 8.70 -17.78
N ALA A 68 -2.32 8.01 -16.85
CA ALA A 68 -2.95 7.59 -15.60
C ALA A 68 -3.34 8.80 -14.74
N GLY A 69 -2.51 9.84 -14.70
CA GLY A 69 -2.82 11.12 -14.05
C GLY A 69 -3.79 12.03 -14.82
N ALA A 70 -4.14 11.70 -16.07
CA ALA A 70 -5.08 12.49 -16.85
C ALA A 70 -6.54 12.16 -16.49
N ALA A 71 -7.48 13.00 -16.93
CA ALA A 71 -8.90 12.96 -16.56
C ALA A 71 -9.63 11.60 -16.73
N ARG A 72 -9.08 10.66 -17.51
CA ARG A 72 -9.69 9.35 -17.72
C ARG A 72 -9.49 8.40 -16.53
N LEU A 73 -8.31 8.41 -15.92
CA LEU A 73 -7.93 7.52 -14.81
C LEU A 73 -7.72 8.29 -13.51
N ASP A 74 -7.52 9.62 -13.61
CA ASP A 74 -7.46 10.62 -12.54
C ASP A 74 -7.06 10.08 -11.16
N LEU A 75 -5.76 9.85 -11.00
CA LEU A 75 -5.19 9.33 -9.77
C LEU A 75 -5.45 10.24 -8.56
N ASP A 76 -5.72 11.53 -8.77
CA ASP A 76 -6.04 12.48 -7.69
C ASP A 76 -7.31 12.07 -6.91
N ARG A 77 -8.27 11.37 -7.56
CA ARG A 77 -9.45 10.82 -6.88
C ARG A 77 -9.13 9.81 -5.78
N TYR A 78 -7.99 9.15 -5.87
CA TYR A 78 -7.54 8.18 -4.88
C TYR A 78 -6.58 8.81 -3.84
N GLY A 79 -6.47 10.14 -3.83
CA GLY A 79 -5.55 10.88 -2.97
C GLY A 79 -4.10 10.79 -3.43
N ILE A 80 -3.88 10.43 -4.71
CA ILE A 80 -2.55 10.26 -5.29
C ILE A 80 -2.13 11.56 -5.98
N VAL A 81 -1.22 12.29 -5.32
CA VAL A 81 -0.73 13.59 -5.81
C VAL A 81 0.74 13.47 -6.23
N PHE A 82 1.02 13.74 -7.50
CA PHE A 82 2.38 13.75 -8.01
C PHE A 82 3.20 14.87 -7.36
N ARG A 83 4.16 14.48 -6.51
CA ARG A 83 5.05 15.41 -5.82
C ARG A 83 6.50 15.16 -6.25
N PRO A 84 7.14 16.12 -6.96
CA PRO A 84 8.48 15.92 -7.53
C PRO A 84 9.60 15.94 -6.48
N SER A 85 9.33 16.36 -5.25
CA SER A 85 10.34 16.42 -4.19
C SER A 85 10.50 15.05 -3.51
N PRO A 86 11.68 14.41 -3.59
CA PRO A 86 11.93 13.10 -2.96
C PRO A 86 11.80 13.09 -1.43
N ARG A 87 11.98 14.26 -0.80
CA ARG A 87 11.95 14.38 0.67
C ARG A 87 10.54 14.28 1.26
N GLN A 88 9.51 14.40 0.44
CA GLN A 88 8.11 14.51 0.88
C GLN A 88 7.20 13.54 0.12
N SER A 89 7.76 12.59 -0.62
CA SER A 89 7.02 11.55 -1.33
C SER A 89 6.99 10.27 -0.51
N ASP A 90 5.85 9.57 -0.53
CA ASP A 90 5.67 8.30 0.19
C ASP A 90 6.16 7.11 -0.63
N VAL A 91 6.01 7.19 -1.96
CA VAL A 91 6.32 6.10 -2.89
C VAL A 91 7.14 6.63 -4.06
N MET A 92 8.00 5.76 -4.61
CA MET A 92 8.80 6.02 -5.79
C MET A 92 8.37 5.07 -6.91
N ILE A 93 7.89 5.62 -8.02
CA ILE A 93 7.48 4.86 -9.21
C ILE A 93 8.58 4.95 -10.25
N VAL A 94 9.10 3.79 -10.68
CA VAL A 94 10.23 3.65 -11.62
C VAL A 94 9.75 3.23 -13.00
#